data_AF-A0A1K1ULK6-F1
#
_entry.id   AF-A0A1K1ULK6-F1
#
_cell.length_a   1.000
_cell.length_b   1.000
_cell.length_c   1.000
_cell.angle_alpha   90.00
_cell.angle_beta   90.00
_cell.angle_gamma   90.00
#
_symmetry.space_group_name_H-M   'P 1'
#
loop_
_entity.id
_entity.type
_entity.pdbx_description
1 polymer ?
#
loop_
_entity_poly.entity_id
_entity_poly.type
_entity_poly.pdbx_seq_one_letter_code
_entity_poly.pdbx_strand_id
1 'polypeptide(L)' 'MSVDRVRRMSREKVIPLVQRLMEADTATEAEMDDILDALQRCLACPHISDYIFWSSAPDLMAEKVVDRAMAYKAIAL' A
#
# COMPACT_ATOMS: atom_id res chain seq x y z
N MET A 1 -19.83 13.28 17.40
CA MET A 1 -19.35 12.96 16.04
C MET A 1 -17.87 13.27 16.00
N SER A 2 -17.04 12.35 16.50
CA SER A 2 -15.71 12.66 17.07
C SER A 2 -14.57 11.96 16.32
N VAL A 3 -13.65 12.77 15.80
CA VAL A 3 -12.18 12.63 15.63
C VAL A 3 -11.51 11.40 15.00
N ASP A 4 -12.18 10.29 14.66
CA ASP A 4 -11.52 9.08 14.13
C ASP A 4 -11.44 8.97 12.60
N ARG A 5 -11.87 9.98 11.85
CA ARG A 5 -12.04 9.86 10.39
C ARG A 5 -10.72 9.87 9.58
N VAL A 6 -9.61 10.31 10.19
CA VAL A 6 -8.30 10.46 9.52
C VAL A 6 -7.26 9.43 10.01
N ARG A 7 -7.51 8.68 11.08
CA ARG A 7 -6.44 7.99 11.84
C ARG A 7 -6.14 6.52 11.48
N ARG A 8 -6.81 5.90 10.53
CA ARG A 8 -6.39 4.58 10.00
C ARG A 8 -7.21 4.26 8.76
N MET A 9 -6.59 4.23 7.58
CA MET A 9 -7.11 3.32 6.57
C MET A 9 -7.02 1.92 7.18
N SER A 10 -8.17 1.29 7.42
CA SER A 10 -8.21 -0.09 7.84
C SER A 10 -7.62 -0.95 6.72
N ARG A 11 -7.03 -2.09 7.09
CA ARG A 11 -6.50 -3.08 6.14
C ARG A 11 -7.44 -3.31 4.94
N GLU A 12 -8.74 -3.44 5.21
CA GLU A 12 -9.81 -3.63 4.22
C GLU A 12 -9.93 -2.51 3.18
N LYS A 13 -9.54 -1.27 3.52
CA LYS A 13 -9.54 -0.15 2.57
C LYS A 13 -8.23 -0.05 1.78
N VAL A 14 -7.14 -0.59 2.32
CA VAL A 14 -5.82 -0.57 1.69
C VAL A 14 -5.69 -1.68 0.66
N ILE A 15 -6.19 -2.88 0.98
CA ILE A 15 -6.18 -4.05 0.07
C ILE A 15 -6.68 -3.71 -1.34
N PRO A 16 -7.86 -3.10 -1.55
CA PRO A 16 -8.35 -2.82 -2.90
C PRO A 16 -7.45 -1.83 -3.66
N LEU A 17 -6.80 -0.88 -2.98
CA LEU A 17 -5.85 0.03 -3.62
C LEU A 17 -4.58 -0.69 -4.08
N VAL A 18 -4.06 -1.60 -3.25
CA VAL A 18 -2.89 -2.43 -3.62
C VAL A 18 -3.24 -3.37 -4.75
N GLN A 19 -4.42 -4.02 -4.71
CA GLN A 19 -4.90 -4.89 -5.78
C GLN A 19 -4.98 -4.13 -7.12
N ARG A 20 -5.53 -2.92 -7.08
CA ARG A 20 -5.66 -2.05 -8.25
C ARG A 20 -4.31 -1.70 -8.88
N LEU A 21 -3.28 -1.44 -8.07
CA LEU A 21 -1.91 -1.24 -8.55
C LEU A 21 -1.28 -2.53 -9.13
N MET A 22 -1.55 -3.69 -8.52
CA MET A 22 -1.05 -4.98 -9.02
C MET A 22 -1.65 -5.37 -10.37
N GLU A 23 -2.91 -4.98 -10.61
CA GLU A 23 -3.62 -5.21 -11.87
C GLU A 23 -3.32 -4.13 -12.93
N ALA A 24 -2.51 -3.12 -12.58
CA ALA A 24 -2.28 -1.93 -13.39
C ALA A 24 -3.59 -1.21 -13.79
N ASP A 25 -4.63 -1.27 -12.94
CA ASP A 25 -5.94 -0.67 -13.14
C ASP A 25 -5.96 0.82 -12.75
N THR A 26 -5.07 1.58 -13.37
CA THR A 26 -4.95 3.04 -13.22
C THR A 26 -5.03 3.69 -14.59
N ALA A 27 -5.79 4.78 -14.71
CA ALA A 27 -5.99 5.45 -15.99
C ALA A 27 -4.75 6.24 -16.44
N THR A 28 -3.90 6.66 -15.49
CA THR A 28 -2.69 7.46 -15.75
C THR A 28 -1.58 7.13 -14.75
N GLU A 29 -0.34 7.45 -15.12
CA GLU A 29 0.81 7.37 -14.20
C GLU A 29 0.63 8.29 -12.98
N ALA A 30 0.04 9.47 -13.16
CA ALA A 30 -0.25 10.39 -12.06
C ALA A 30 -1.22 9.78 -11.03
N GLU A 31 -2.24 9.04 -11.49
CA GLU A 31 -3.14 8.31 -10.59
C GLU A 31 -2.41 7.19 -9.84
N MET A 32 -1.51 6.47 -10.51
CA MET A 32 -0.67 5.46 -9.87
C MET A 32 0.20 6.08 -8.77
N ASP A 33 0.84 7.21 -9.05
CA ASP A 33 1.68 7.94 -8.10
C ASP A 33 0.87 8.43 -6.90
N ASP A 34 -0.31 9.00 -7.12
CA ASP A 34 -1.21 9.46 -6.05
C ASP A 34 -1.63 8.30 -5.10
N ILE A 35 -1.91 7.12 -5.66
CA ILE A 35 -2.24 5.92 -4.87
C ILE A 35 -1.01 5.46 -4.08
N LEU A 36 0.17 5.41 -4.70
CA LEU A 36 1.42 5.01 -4.02
C LEU A 36 1.75 5.96 -2.86
N ASP A 37 1.66 7.27 -3.07
CA ASP A 37 1.87 8.29 -2.04
C ASP A 37 0.91 8.13 -0.86
N ALA A 38 -0.37 7.89 -1.15
CA ALA A 38 -1.37 7.64 -0.12
C ALA A 38 -1.06 6.37 0.69
N LEU A 39 -0.65 5.29 0.02
CA LEU A 39 -0.27 4.03 0.66
C LEU A 39 0.97 4.17 1.54
N GLN A 40 2.02 4.83 1.05
CA GLN A 40 3.26 5.05 1.82
C GLN A 40 2.98 5.79 3.13
N ARG A 41 2.17 6.87 3.06
CA ARG A 41 1.80 7.66 4.24
C ARG A 41 0.91 6.89 5.20
N CYS A 42 -0.07 6.14 4.69
CA CYS A 42 -1.00 5.37 5.52
C CYS A 42 -0.35 4.19 6.23
N LEU A 43 0.58 3.50 5.55
CA LEU A 43 1.25 2.31 6.07
C LEU A 43 2.55 2.64 6.80
N ALA A 44 2.98 3.90 6.77
CA ALA A 44 4.31 4.33 7.21
C ALA A 44 5.44 3.48 6.60
N CYS A 45 5.22 2.98 5.38
CA CYS A 45 6.11 2.07 4.68
C CYS A 45 6.56 2.71 3.35
N PRO A 46 7.79 3.25 3.28
CA PRO A 46 8.30 3.88 2.05
C PRO A 46 8.57 2.86 0.92
N HIS A 47 8.66 1.56 1.24
CA HIS A 47 9.03 0.50 0.30
C HIS A 47 7.82 -0.27 -0.28
N ILE A 48 6.60 0.26 -0.14
CA ILE A 48 5.38 -0.44 -0.62
C ILE A 48 5.42 -0.71 -2.13
N SER A 49 5.99 0.20 -2.93
CA SER A 49 6.17 0.01 -4.37
C SER A 49 7.02 -1.23 -4.68
N ASP A 50 8.06 -1.47 -3.88
CA ASP A 50 8.98 -2.59 -4.06
C ASP A 50 8.27 -3.92 -3.81
N TYR A 51 7.33 -3.93 -2.86
CA TYR A 51 6.53 -5.11 -2.55
C TYR A 51 5.51 -5.43 -3.63
N ILE A 52 5.09 -4.44 -4.42
CA ILE A 52 4.11 -4.59 -5.51
C ILE A 52 4.82 -4.99 -6.81
N PHE A 53 5.82 -4.22 -7.24
CA PHE A 53 6.41 -4.35 -8.58
C PHE A 53 7.63 -5.26 -8.66
N TRP A 54 8.32 -5.47 -7.54
CA TRP A 54 9.60 -6.20 -7.49
C TRP A 54 9.54 -7.45 -6.60
N SER A 55 8.33 -7.93 -6.31
CA SER A 55 8.16 -9.16 -5.56
C SER A 55 8.50 -10.39 -6.41
N SER A 56 9.29 -11.29 -5.84
CA SER A 56 9.61 -12.59 -6.45
C SER A 56 8.61 -13.70 -6.08
N ALA A 57 7.53 -13.37 -5.36
CA ALA A 57 6.54 -14.36 -4.93
C ALA A 57 5.64 -14.76 -6.11
N PRO A 58 5.52 -16.05 -6.45
CA PRO A 58 4.73 -16.51 -7.59
C PRO A 58 3.23 -16.26 -7.43
N ASP A 59 2.73 -16.25 -6.18
CA ASP A 59 1.34 -15.98 -5.82
C ASP A 59 1.25 -14.71 -4.96
N LEU A 60 1.79 -13.60 -5.47
CA LEU A 60 1.68 -12.32 -4.79
C LEU A 60 0.20 -11.96 -4.63
N MET A 61 -0.22 -11.73 -3.39
CA MET A 61 -1.58 -11.33 -3.03
C MET A 61 -1.55 -9.96 -2.37
N ALA A 62 -2.52 -9.10 -2.68
CA ALA A 62 -2.62 -7.77 -2.08
C ALA A 62 -2.65 -7.82 -0.54
N GLU A 63 -3.31 -8.82 0.07
CA GLU A 63 -3.31 -8.96 1.53
C GLU A 63 -1.91 -9.17 2.10
N LYS A 64 -1.07 -9.95 1.41
CA LYS A 64 0.30 -10.25 1.84
C LYS A 64 1.22 -9.04 1.71
N VAL A 65 1.02 -8.25 0.67
CA VAL A 65 1.72 -6.96 0.49
C VAL A 65 1.33 -6.00 1.62
N VAL A 66 0.04 -5.88 1.92
CA VAL A 66 -0.45 -5.03 3.02
C VAL A 66 0.06 -5.52 4.37
N ASP A 67 0.04 -6.82 4.62
CA ASP A 67 0.62 -7.43 5.83
C ASP A 67 2.08 -7.05 6.01
N ARG A 68 2.88 -7.22 4.96
CA ARG A 68 4.30 -6.91 4.96
C ARG A 68 4.56 -5.43 5.22
N ALA A 69 3.79 -4.55 4.57
CA ALA A 69 3.93 -3.11 4.74
C ALA A 69 3.48 -2.63 6.12
N MET A 70 2.41 -3.19 6.69
CA MET A 70 1.99 -2.90 8.06
C MET A 70 2.99 -3.41 9.11
N ALA A 71 3.71 -4.48 8.81
CA ALA A 71 4.77 -5.01 9.67
C ALA A 71 6.11 -4.26 9.53
N TYR A 72 6.22 -3.33 8.57
CA TYR A 72 7.43 -2.55 8.35
C TYR A 72 7.80 -1.75 9.60
N LYS A 73 9.07 -1.84 10.00
CA LYS A 73 9.65 -1.03 11.08
C LYS A 73 10.89 -0.36 10.52
N ALA A 74 10.88 0.96 10.50
CA ALA A 74 12.05 1.73 10.12
C ALA A 74 13.23 1.34 11.04
N ILE A 75 14.36 0.99 10.44
CA ILE A 75 15.61 0.81 11.16
C ILE A 75 16.23 2.20 11.28
N ALA A 76 16.51 2.65 12.51
CA ALA A 76 17.28 3.87 12.70
C ALA A 76 18.72 3.60 12.22
N LEU A 77 19.14 4.32 11.18
CA LEU A 77 20.50 4.30 10.65
C LEU A 77 21.40 5.27 11.41
#